data_AF-A0A947GHK0-F1
#
_entry.id   AF-A0A947GHK0-F1
#
_cell.length_a   1.000
_cell.length_b   1.000
_cell.length_c   1.000
_cell.angle_alpha   90.00
_cell.angle_beta   90.00
_cell.angle_gamma   90.00
#
_symmetry.space_group_name_H-M   'P 1'
#
loop_
_entity.id
_entity.type
_entity.pdbx_description
1 polymer ?
#
loop_
_entity_poly.entity_id
_entity_poly.type
_entity_poly.pdbx_seq_one_letter_code
_entity_poly.pdbx_strand_id
1 'polypeptide(L)'
;MSFTSSPPLSFSFKEVLESFLPPLISVCLFVPYVFPSFQFSAALVLAALAGLIISPAITKIAFNSSKKIIFPLTYPVTKRNWETLHKERFWCEDNWDFDRLDYYLKPDMQNLIYLSGAYIKFYTSLSFYFFIYSFLQVIFLLSYIFISIKDILQTPTGSGVGEIFLNLFQQQTPLLGGTELPTLLTLLISAVAMYMLVDQAQLEYLLLFGKNGHYDKYARAYHEINGHLAKSIWGRVQVDGMPLRLSKMKLQEIDSVSPDDAIGEGKTDENGYFQLRNPLRINEDSKQYRIIFTYKQKDKDIKLLHVLDVKAHEVPEFNLNLKETS
;
A
#
# COMPACT_ATOMS: atom_id res chain seq x y z
N MET A 1 32.22 29.33 27.33
CA MET A 1 31.45 28.75 26.20
C MET A 1 31.66 27.25 26.23
N SER A 2 30.71 26.53 26.82
CA SER A 2 30.73 25.07 26.86
C SER A 2 30.26 24.53 25.51
N PHE A 3 31.10 23.75 24.85
CA PHE A 3 30.67 22.90 23.74
C PHE A 3 29.67 21.89 24.32
N THR A 4 28.37 22.15 24.11
CA THR A 4 27.34 21.16 24.37
C THR A 4 27.58 20.02 23.40
N SER A 5 27.93 18.88 23.97
CA SER A 5 27.98 17.56 23.34
C SER A 5 26.88 17.43 22.29
N SER A 6 27.27 17.13 21.05
CA SER A 6 26.35 16.62 20.05
C SER A 6 25.46 15.55 20.69
N PRO A 7 24.14 15.62 20.54
CA PRO A 7 23.27 14.57 21.06
C PRO A 7 23.73 13.22 20.47
N PRO A 8 23.68 12.13 21.24
CA PRO A 8 23.99 10.81 20.70
C PRO A 8 23.12 10.58 19.46
N LEU A 9 23.64 9.88 18.44
CA LEU A 9 22.85 9.42 17.29
C LEU A 9 21.62 8.66 17.80
N SER A 10 20.50 9.36 17.98
CA SER A 10 19.23 8.76 18.34
C SER A 10 18.62 8.30 17.02
N PHE A 11 18.72 7.01 16.73
CA PHE A 11 17.97 6.41 15.64
C PHE A 11 16.48 6.68 15.88
N SER A 12 15.81 7.22 14.86
CA SER A 12 14.36 7.33 14.92
C SER A 12 13.75 5.92 14.91
N PHE A 13 12.63 5.73 15.61
CA PHE A 13 11.93 4.45 15.60
C PHE A 13 11.56 3.99 14.17
N LYS A 14 11.28 4.96 13.29
CA LYS A 14 11.10 4.76 11.84
C LYS A 14 12.30 4.07 11.19
N GLU A 15 13.52 4.56 11.45
CA GLU A 15 14.75 3.96 10.89
C GLU A 15 15.00 2.57 11.45
N VAL A 16 14.67 2.33 12.72
CA VAL A 16 14.74 1.00 13.32
C VAL A 16 13.80 0.02 12.59
N LEU A 17 12.57 0.44 12.31
CA LEU A 17 11.58 -0.36 11.57
C LEU A 17 11.97 -0.59 10.11
N GLU A 18 12.41 0.43 9.39
CA GLU A 18 12.69 0.31 7.94
C GLU A 18 14.05 -0.35 7.67
N SER A 19 15.06 -0.03 8.47
CA SER A 19 16.46 -0.30 8.11
C SER A 19 17.13 -1.35 8.98
N PHE A 20 16.71 -1.54 10.23
CA PHE A 20 17.40 -2.45 11.16
C PHE A 20 16.66 -3.78 11.38
N LEU A 21 15.37 -3.72 11.71
CA LEU A 21 14.61 -4.92 12.09
C LEU A 21 14.44 -5.94 10.94
N PRO A 22 14.13 -5.55 9.68
CA PRO A 22 13.98 -6.53 8.62
C PRO A 22 15.29 -7.31 8.35
N PRO A 23 16.47 -6.67 8.21
CA PRO A 23 17.74 -7.39 8.11
C PRO A 23 18.02 -8.28 9.31
N LEU A 24 17.72 -7.84 10.53
CA LEU A 24 17.90 -8.66 11.73
C LEU A 24 17.08 -9.95 11.66
N ILE A 25 15.80 -9.84 11.31
CA ILE A 25 14.92 -11.00 11.18
C ILE A 25 15.39 -11.90 10.04
N SER A 26 15.81 -11.33 8.91
CA SER A 26 16.39 -12.10 7.80
C SER A 26 17.62 -12.90 8.24
N VAL A 27 18.56 -12.27 8.97
CA VAL A 27 19.75 -12.94 9.52
C VAL A 27 19.33 -14.07 10.47
N CYS A 28 18.37 -13.82 11.37
CA CYS A 28 17.87 -14.83 12.30
C CYS A 28 17.20 -16.01 11.60
N LEU A 29 16.55 -15.78 10.46
CA LEU A 29 15.88 -16.83 9.68
C LEU A 29 16.88 -17.63 8.82
N PHE A 30 17.84 -16.98 8.16
CA PHE A 30 18.63 -17.61 7.11
C PHE A 30 20.04 -18.04 7.53
N VAL A 31 20.69 -17.33 8.47
CA VAL A 31 22.06 -17.67 8.89
C VAL A 31 22.17 -19.07 9.52
N PRO A 32 21.22 -19.54 10.34
CA PRO A 32 21.30 -20.88 10.94
C PRO A 32 21.42 -22.03 9.93
N TYR A 33 20.96 -21.87 8.68
CA TYR A 33 21.14 -22.88 7.64
C TYR A 33 22.58 -23.06 7.19
N VAL A 34 23.39 -21.99 7.26
CA VAL A 34 24.79 -22.01 6.85
C VAL A 34 25.70 -22.19 8.07
N PHE A 35 25.32 -21.59 9.19
CA PHE A 35 26.08 -21.59 10.44
C PHE A 35 25.14 -21.89 11.63
N PRO A 36 24.86 -23.18 11.93
CA PRO A 36 23.92 -23.56 13.00
C PRO A 36 24.31 -23.06 14.39
N SER A 37 25.62 -22.98 14.65
CA SER A 37 26.20 -22.53 15.92
C SER A 37 26.39 -21.00 16.00
N PHE A 38 25.78 -20.24 15.08
CA PHE A 38 25.96 -18.80 15.01
C PHE A 38 25.33 -18.08 16.21
N GLN A 39 26.11 -17.19 16.84
CA GLN A 39 25.69 -16.46 18.03
C GLN A 39 24.77 -15.28 17.68
N PHE A 40 23.75 -15.04 18.52
CA PHE A 40 22.82 -13.91 18.33
C PHE A 40 23.50 -12.54 18.35
N SER A 41 24.53 -12.37 19.19
CA SER A 41 25.32 -11.13 19.25
C SER A 41 25.97 -10.80 17.91
N ALA A 42 26.52 -11.80 17.22
CA ALA A 42 27.06 -11.64 15.88
C ALA A 42 25.97 -11.35 14.84
N ALA A 43 24.76 -11.90 15.02
CA ALA A 43 23.60 -11.61 14.17
C ALA A 43 23.17 -10.14 14.25
N LEU A 44 23.18 -9.54 15.45
CA LEU A 44 22.89 -8.11 15.62
C LEU A 44 23.87 -7.22 14.85
N VAL A 45 25.17 -7.54 14.89
CA VAL A 45 26.20 -6.79 14.16
C VAL A 45 26.04 -6.95 12.65
N LEU A 46 25.84 -8.17 12.17
CA LEU A 46 25.59 -8.43 10.74
C LEU A 46 24.32 -7.74 10.25
N ALA A 47 23.25 -7.75 11.05
CA ALA A 47 22.01 -7.07 10.72
C ALA A 47 22.18 -5.56 10.59
N ALA A 48 22.93 -4.94 11.51
CA ALA A 48 23.25 -3.52 11.43
C ALA A 48 24.02 -3.20 10.14
N LEU A 49 25.04 -3.99 9.80
CA LEU A 49 25.83 -3.80 8.59
C LEU A 49 25.01 -4.04 7.31
N ALA A 50 24.24 -5.12 7.26
CA ALA A 50 23.37 -5.45 6.14
C ALA A 50 22.27 -4.40 5.93
N GLY A 51 21.73 -3.85 7.01
CA GLY A 51 20.75 -2.78 6.99
C GLY A 51 21.28 -1.50 6.35
N LEU A 52 22.53 -1.15 6.63
CA LEU A 52 23.18 0.03 6.04
C LEU A 52 23.49 -0.16 4.54
N ILE A 53 23.86 -1.37 4.13
CA ILE A 53 24.41 -1.60 2.77
C ILE A 53 23.33 -2.05 1.78
N ILE A 54 22.43 -2.96 2.18
CA ILE A 54 21.61 -3.75 1.25
C ILE A 54 20.10 -3.47 1.42
N SER A 55 19.68 -2.84 2.52
CA SER A 55 18.26 -2.62 2.82
C SER A 55 17.46 -1.94 1.68
N PRO A 56 17.95 -0.89 0.99
CA PRO A 56 17.18 -0.24 -0.08
C PRO A 56 16.91 -1.18 -1.27
N ALA A 57 17.91 -1.99 -1.66
CA ALA A 57 17.79 -2.93 -2.76
C ALA A 57 16.84 -4.08 -2.39
N ILE A 58 16.99 -4.65 -1.20
CA ILE A 58 16.13 -5.74 -0.73
C ILE A 58 14.69 -5.26 -0.56
N THR A 59 14.47 -4.08 0.02
CA THR A 59 13.12 -3.53 0.20
C THR A 59 12.41 -3.35 -1.15
N LYS A 60 13.13 -2.87 -2.18
CA LYS A 60 12.57 -2.74 -3.53
C LYS A 60 12.20 -4.10 -4.13
N ILE A 61 13.07 -5.11 -3.96
CA ILE A 61 12.80 -6.48 -4.42
C ILE A 61 11.62 -7.08 -3.65
N ALA A 62 11.63 -7.00 -2.33
CA ALA A 62 10.59 -7.51 -1.45
C ALA A 62 9.23 -6.90 -1.80
N PHE A 63 9.16 -5.58 -2.00
CA PHE A 63 7.94 -4.90 -2.39
C PHE A 63 7.43 -5.36 -3.78
N ASN A 64 8.31 -5.42 -4.77
CA ASN A 64 7.94 -5.85 -6.13
C ASN A 64 7.50 -7.33 -6.18
N SER A 65 8.19 -8.20 -5.45
CA SER A 65 7.84 -9.62 -5.36
C SER A 65 6.55 -9.82 -4.58
N SER A 66 6.34 -9.09 -3.49
CA SER A 66 5.10 -9.14 -2.71
C SER A 66 3.91 -8.72 -3.57
N LYS A 67 4.04 -7.65 -4.35
CA LYS A 67 3.06 -7.20 -5.35
C LYS A 67 2.64 -8.31 -6.33
N LYS A 68 3.61 -9.03 -6.89
CA LYS A 68 3.37 -9.97 -7.99
C LYS A 68 2.99 -11.38 -7.52
N ILE A 69 3.48 -11.80 -6.36
CA ILE A 69 3.43 -13.20 -5.93
C ILE A 69 2.61 -13.31 -4.64
N ILE A 70 3.02 -12.59 -3.59
CA ILE A 70 2.46 -12.81 -2.25
C ILE A 70 1.02 -12.29 -2.15
N PHE A 71 0.74 -11.05 -2.57
CA PHE A 71 -0.62 -10.50 -2.47
C PHE A 71 -1.68 -11.29 -3.26
N PRO A 72 -1.42 -11.76 -4.50
CA PRO A 72 -2.34 -12.64 -5.20
C PRO A 72 -2.60 -13.96 -4.48
N LEU A 73 -1.57 -14.55 -3.85
CA LEU A 73 -1.70 -15.80 -3.09
C LEU A 73 -2.58 -15.62 -1.85
N THR A 74 -2.52 -14.47 -1.19
CA THR A 74 -3.31 -14.18 0.02
C THR A 74 -4.72 -13.64 -0.27
N TYR A 75 -4.97 -13.18 -1.51
CA TYR A 75 -6.23 -12.55 -1.92
C TYR A 75 -7.51 -13.36 -1.60
N PRO A 76 -7.57 -14.69 -1.84
CA PRO A 76 -8.80 -15.45 -1.57
C PRO A 76 -9.28 -15.36 -0.12
N VAL A 77 -8.35 -15.10 0.80
CA VAL A 77 -8.63 -15.05 2.24
C VAL A 77 -8.83 -13.61 2.71
N THR A 78 -7.94 -12.68 2.34
CA THR A 78 -8.07 -11.27 2.78
C THR A 78 -9.19 -10.53 2.06
N LYS A 79 -9.61 -11.00 0.88
CA LYS A 79 -10.57 -10.33 -0.03
C LYS A 79 -10.17 -8.89 -0.40
N ARG A 80 -8.91 -8.51 -0.15
CA ARG A 80 -8.35 -7.19 -0.45
C ARG A 80 -7.36 -7.33 -1.60
N ASN A 81 -7.78 -6.93 -2.80
CA ASN A 81 -6.93 -6.95 -3.98
C ASN A 81 -5.91 -5.79 -3.88
N TRP A 82 -4.63 -6.09 -4.13
CA TRP A 82 -3.59 -5.07 -4.26
C TRP A 82 -3.96 -4.01 -5.30
N GLU A 83 -4.63 -4.39 -6.40
CA GLU A 83 -5.07 -3.44 -7.42
C GLU A 83 -6.06 -2.42 -6.87
N THR A 84 -6.95 -2.83 -5.96
CA THR A 84 -7.89 -1.91 -5.30
C THR A 84 -7.16 -0.94 -4.40
N LEU A 85 -6.25 -1.43 -3.55
CA LEU A 85 -5.40 -0.59 -2.70
C LEU A 85 -4.60 0.42 -3.53
N HIS A 86 -4.01 -0.04 -4.62
CA HIS A 86 -3.20 0.81 -5.48
C HIS A 86 -4.03 1.89 -6.18
N LYS A 87 -5.27 1.57 -6.58
CA LYS A 87 -6.21 2.57 -7.11
C LYS A 87 -6.55 3.64 -6.09
N GLU A 88 -6.75 3.28 -4.82
CA GLU A 88 -7.03 4.25 -3.75
C GLU A 88 -5.84 5.19 -3.49
N ARG A 89 -4.61 4.65 -3.48
CA ARG A 89 -3.41 5.50 -3.39
C ARG A 89 -3.27 6.44 -4.58
N PHE A 90 -3.41 5.92 -5.81
CA PHE A 90 -3.35 6.76 -7.01
C PHE A 90 -4.43 7.84 -6.99
N TRP A 91 -5.63 7.49 -6.53
CA TRP A 91 -6.67 8.46 -6.33
C TRP A 91 -6.22 9.55 -5.36
N CYS A 92 -5.62 9.21 -4.21
CA CYS A 92 -5.14 10.24 -3.29
C CYS A 92 -4.02 11.11 -3.90
N GLU A 93 -3.04 10.50 -4.59
CA GLU A 93 -1.92 11.22 -5.24
C GLU A 93 -2.39 12.14 -6.39
N ASP A 94 -3.40 11.69 -7.14
CA ASP A 94 -3.97 12.44 -8.26
C ASP A 94 -4.85 13.61 -7.78
N ASN A 95 -5.44 13.51 -6.58
CA ASN A 95 -6.39 14.49 -6.07
C ASN A 95 -5.79 15.47 -5.05
N TRP A 96 -4.75 15.06 -4.32
CA TRP A 96 -4.16 15.85 -3.24
C TRP A 96 -2.68 16.19 -3.50
N ASP A 97 -2.29 17.42 -3.15
CA ASP A 97 -0.91 17.84 -3.15
C ASP A 97 -0.21 17.43 -1.85
N PHE A 98 0.35 16.22 -1.87
CA PHE A 98 1.06 15.65 -0.73
C PHE A 98 2.30 16.43 -0.32
N ASP A 99 3.03 17.02 -1.26
CA ASP A 99 4.23 17.79 -0.93
C ASP A 99 3.85 19.06 -0.16
N ARG A 100 2.77 19.72 -0.57
CA ARG A 100 2.20 20.85 0.18
C ARG A 100 1.59 20.41 1.50
N LEU A 101 0.84 19.31 1.52
CA LEU A 101 0.23 18.79 2.73
C LEU A 101 1.29 18.51 3.78
N ASP A 102 2.39 17.86 3.39
CA ASP A 102 3.50 17.55 4.28
C ASP A 102 4.08 18.83 4.89
N TYR A 103 4.27 19.89 4.11
CA TYR A 103 4.73 21.19 4.63
C TYR A 103 3.79 21.81 5.69
N TYR A 104 2.47 21.64 5.55
CA TYR A 104 1.48 22.24 6.46
C TYR A 104 1.13 21.38 7.68
N LEU A 105 1.41 20.07 7.63
CA LEU A 105 1.07 19.16 8.72
C LEU A 105 1.86 19.49 9.98
N LYS A 106 1.19 19.32 11.14
CA LYS A 106 1.90 19.38 12.43
C LYS A 106 2.92 18.22 12.51
N PRO A 107 4.05 18.40 13.18
CA PRO A 107 5.07 17.36 13.33
C PRO A 107 4.53 16.01 13.81
N ASP A 108 3.56 16.00 14.73
CA ASP A 108 2.94 14.76 15.23
C ASP A 108 2.16 14.01 14.14
N MET A 109 1.49 14.73 13.24
CA MET A 109 0.73 14.14 12.14
C MET A 109 1.66 13.63 11.03
N GLN A 110 2.72 14.38 10.71
CA GLN A 110 3.79 13.93 9.82
C GLN A 110 4.42 12.63 10.35
N ASN A 111 4.76 12.61 11.64
CA ASN A 111 5.31 11.43 12.30
C ASN A 111 4.39 10.23 12.20
N LEU A 112 3.07 10.41 12.41
CA LEU A 112 2.10 9.32 12.25
C LEU A 112 2.09 8.78 10.80
N ILE A 113 2.02 9.66 9.80
CA ILE A 113 2.02 9.28 8.38
C ILE A 113 3.30 8.52 8.01
N TYR A 114 4.45 9.06 8.40
CA TYR A 114 5.75 8.44 8.13
C TYR A 114 5.90 7.10 8.86
N LEU A 115 5.35 6.98 10.07
CA LEU A 115 5.39 5.76 10.84
C LEU A 115 4.50 4.67 10.22
N SER A 116 3.27 5.00 9.80
CA SER A 116 2.42 4.07 9.03
C SER A 116 3.10 3.65 7.72
N GLY A 117 3.75 4.59 7.02
CA GLY A 117 4.56 4.27 5.84
C GLY A 117 5.69 3.28 6.13
N ALA A 118 6.37 3.45 7.27
CA ALA A 118 7.41 2.53 7.72
C ALA A 118 6.85 1.15 8.09
N TYR A 119 5.69 1.08 8.75
CA TYR A 119 5.02 -0.19 9.04
C TYR A 119 4.64 -0.96 7.77
N ILE A 120 4.12 -0.29 6.74
CA ILE A 120 3.81 -0.93 5.45
C ILE A 120 5.08 -1.57 4.86
N LYS A 121 6.20 -0.84 4.83
CA LYS A 121 7.48 -1.38 4.33
C LYS A 121 7.99 -2.53 5.19
N PHE A 122 7.93 -2.38 6.50
CA PHE A 122 8.35 -3.37 7.48
C PHE A 122 7.59 -4.69 7.29
N TYR A 123 6.25 -4.65 7.38
CA TYR A 123 5.41 -5.84 7.21
C TYR A 123 5.57 -6.48 5.83
N THR A 124 5.69 -5.69 4.77
CA THR A 124 5.94 -6.21 3.42
C THR A 124 7.29 -6.95 3.36
N SER A 125 8.36 -6.35 3.88
CA SER A 125 9.69 -6.96 3.89
C SER A 125 9.74 -8.24 4.71
N LEU A 126 9.15 -8.25 5.91
CA LEU A 126 9.09 -9.47 6.73
C LEU A 126 8.26 -10.55 6.05
N SER A 127 7.10 -10.21 5.49
CA SER A 127 6.27 -11.21 4.80
C SER A 127 7.04 -11.87 3.66
N PHE A 128 7.86 -11.09 2.93
CA PHE A 128 8.72 -11.61 1.89
C PHE A 128 9.80 -12.57 2.44
N TYR A 129 10.44 -12.24 3.56
CA TYR A 129 11.41 -13.14 4.18
C TYR A 129 10.76 -14.44 4.66
N PHE A 130 9.60 -14.36 5.31
CA PHE A 130 8.87 -15.56 5.72
C PHE A 130 8.36 -16.37 4.53
N PHE A 131 8.03 -15.73 3.41
CA PHE A 131 7.71 -16.43 2.15
C PHE A 131 8.92 -17.21 1.63
N ILE A 132 10.09 -16.58 1.50
CA ILE A 132 11.32 -17.27 1.06
C ILE A 132 11.67 -18.40 2.03
N TYR A 133 11.60 -18.14 3.34
CA TYR A 133 11.89 -19.13 4.36
C TYR A 133 10.94 -20.32 4.25
N SER A 134 9.63 -20.11 4.16
CA SER A 134 8.63 -21.15 3.93
C SER A 134 8.93 -21.95 2.65
N PHE A 135 9.30 -21.25 1.58
CA PHE A 135 9.63 -21.87 0.29
C PHE A 135 10.88 -22.76 0.39
N LEU A 136 11.92 -22.31 1.10
CA LEU A 136 13.11 -23.13 1.37
C LEU A 136 12.74 -24.38 2.18
N GLN A 137 11.87 -24.27 3.19
CA GLN A 137 11.39 -25.42 3.96
C GLN A 137 10.63 -26.43 3.10
N VAL A 138 9.80 -25.95 2.16
CA VAL A 138 9.12 -26.82 1.18
C VAL A 138 10.15 -27.54 0.31
N ILE A 139 11.18 -26.84 -0.17
CA ILE A 139 12.26 -27.48 -0.94
C ILE A 139 12.96 -28.55 -0.12
N PHE A 140 13.34 -28.27 1.13
CA PHE A 140 14.00 -29.26 2.00
C PHE A 140 13.14 -30.50 2.22
N LEU A 141 11.85 -30.32 2.50
CA LEU A 141 10.91 -31.44 2.65
C LEU A 141 10.77 -32.23 1.34
N LEU A 142 10.64 -31.56 0.19
CA LEU A 142 10.52 -32.22 -1.11
C LEU A 142 11.80 -32.99 -1.50
N SER A 143 12.98 -32.41 -1.26
CA SER A 143 14.26 -33.08 -1.48
C SER A 143 14.37 -34.34 -0.62
N TYR A 144 13.94 -34.26 0.64
CA TYR A 144 13.93 -35.42 1.53
C TYR A 144 12.98 -36.52 1.03
N ILE A 145 11.74 -36.16 0.66
CA ILE A 145 10.77 -37.11 0.08
C ILE A 145 11.36 -37.81 -1.14
N PHE A 146 12.01 -37.06 -2.03
CA PHE A 146 12.60 -37.62 -3.25
C PHE A 146 13.73 -38.62 -2.94
N ILE A 147 14.60 -38.31 -1.97
CA ILE A 147 15.65 -39.22 -1.52
C ILE A 147 15.04 -40.48 -0.91
N SER A 148 14.07 -40.34 0.00
CA SER A 148 13.41 -41.50 0.64
C SER A 148 12.70 -42.41 -0.36
N ILE A 149 12.01 -41.84 -1.36
CA ILE A 149 11.37 -42.64 -2.43
C ILE A 149 12.42 -43.41 -3.22
N LYS A 150 13.54 -42.78 -3.56
CA LYS A 150 14.64 -43.44 -4.27
C LYS A 150 15.21 -44.60 -3.47
N ASP A 151 15.41 -44.43 -2.17
CA ASP A 151 15.96 -45.47 -1.29
C ASP A 151 15.00 -46.66 -1.14
N ILE A 152 13.69 -46.41 -1.04
CA ILE A 152 12.65 -47.45 -0.99
C ILE A 152 12.60 -48.24 -2.31
N LEU A 153 12.72 -47.57 -3.46
CA LEU A 153 12.75 -48.26 -4.76
C LEU A 153 13.99 -49.14 -4.94
N GLN A 154 15.07 -48.90 -4.19
CA GLN A 154 16.32 -49.64 -4.28
C GLN A 154 16.47 -50.73 -3.22
N THR A 155 15.69 -50.68 -2.13
CA THR A 155 15.75 -51.67 -1.05
C THR A 155 14.59 -52.67 -1.18
N PRO A 156 14.85 -53.98 -1.33
CA PRO A 156 13.81 -54.98 -1.57
C PRO A 156 12.97 -55.35 -0.33
N THR A 157 13.27 -54.75 0.83
CA THR A 157 12.48 -54.89 2.06
C THR A 157 11.40 -53.83 2.06
N GLY A 158 10.13 -54.23 2.13
CA GLY A 158 8.94 -53.39 1.95
C GLY A 158 8.72 -52.29 2.99
N SER A 159 9.66 -51.35 3.09
CA SER A 159 9.52 -50.06 3.77
C SER A 159 8.37 -49.31 3.12
N GLY A 160 7.22 -49.34 3.79
CA GLY A 160 5.99 -48.76 3.29
C GLY A 160 6.00 -47.23 3.34
N VAL A 161 5.02 -46.62 2.68
CA VAL A 161 4.75 -45.17 2.68
C VAL A 161 4.69 -44.57 4.11
N GLY A 162 4.34 -45.37 5.12
CA GLY A 162 4.29 -44.95 6.52
C GLY A 162 5.66 -44.53 7.11
N GLU A 163 6.77 -45.14 6.70
CA GLU A 163 8.11 -44.74 7.16
C GLU A 163 8.51 -43.39 6.59
N ILE A 164 8.15 -43.09 5.33
CA ILE A 164 8.37 -41.76 4.71
C ILE A 164 7.65 -40.69 5.55
N PHE A 165 6.39 -40.95 5.92
CA PHE A 165 5.61 -40.01 6.74
C PHE A 165 6.23 -39.78 8.11
N LEU A 166 6.60 -40.84 8.84
CA LEU A 166 7.24 -40.70 10.16
C LEU A 166 8.55 -39.92 10.07
N ASN A 167 9.36 -40.19 9.05
CA ASN A 167 10.63 -39.53 8.84
C ASN A 167 10.49 -38.05 8.45
N LEU A 168 9.39 -37.65 7.78
CA LEU A 168 9.09 -36.24 7.51
C LEU A 168 8.83 -35.45 8.80
N PHE A 169 8.14 -36.03 9.77
CA PHE A 169 7.91 -35.39 11.08
C PHE A 169 9.18 -35.28 11.93
N GLN A 170 10.19 -36.11 11.63
CA GLN A 170 11.48 -36.10 12.31
C GLN A 170 12.48 -35.12 11.69
N GLN A 171 12.20 -34.55 10.50
CA GLN A 171 13.07 -33.55 9.92
C GLN A 171 13.14 -32.31 10.80
N GLN A 172 14.37 -31.85 11.07
CA GLN A 172 14.62 -30.70 11.92
C GLN A 172 15.26 -29.57 11.12
N THR A 173 14.86 -28.35 11.44
CA THR A 173 15.48 -27.13 10.94
C THR A 173 16.30 -26.49 12.06
N PRO A 174 17.57 -26.15 11.80
CA PRO A 174 18.34 -25.35 12.74
C PRO A 174 17.73 -23.94 12.87
N LEU A 175 17.60 -23.50 14.11
CA LEU A 175 17.27 -22.14 14.49
C LEU A 175 18.48 -21.49 15.16
N LEU A 176 18.41 -20.18 15.27
CA LEU A 176 19.47 -19.39 15.87
C LEU A 176 19.71 -19.80 17.34
N GLY A 177 20.97 -19.91 17.73
CA GLY A 177 21.37 -20.43 19.05
C GLY A 177 21.53 -21.95 19.11
N GLY A 178 21.54 -22.64 17.97
CA GLY A 178 21.78 -24.10 17.89
C GLY A 178 20.58 -24.94 18.32
N THR A 179 19.38 -24.33 18.42
CA THR A 179 18.15 -25.08 18.69
C THR A 179 17.64 -25.67 17.38
N GLU A 180 16.99 -26.83 17.45
CA GLU A 180 16.45 -27.51 16.28
C GLU A 180 14.95 -27.72 16.49
N LEU A 181 14.13 -27.33 15.51
CA LEU A 181 12.68 -27.51 15.54
C LEU A 181 12.20 -28.35 14.36
N PRO A 182 11.08 -29.09 14.50
CA PRO A 182 10.50 -29.84 13.39
C PRO A 182 10.24 -28.93 12.17
N THR A 183 10.73 -29.32 11.00
CA THR A 183 10.65 -28.54 9.76
C THR A 183 9.20 -28.26 9.35
N LEU A 184 8.28 -29.19 9.61
CA LEU A 184 6.85 -28.97 9.35
C LEU A 184 6.28 -27.84 10.23
N LEU A 185 6.71 -27.78 11.50
CA LEU A 185 6.27 -26.76 12.44
C LEU A 185 6.81 -25.39 12.04
N THR A 186 8.10 -25.29 11.69
CA THR A 186 8.71 -24.03 11.22
C THR A 186 8.10 -23.57 9.90
N LEU A 187 7.76 -24.48 8.98
CA LEU A 187 7.01 -24.19 7.76
C LEU A 187 5.62 -23.61 8.08
N LEU A 188 4.87 -24.23 8.99
CA LEU A 188 3.54 -23.76 9.36
C LEU A 188 3.61 -22.37 10.00
N ILE A 189 4.51 -22.17 10.97
CA ILE A 189 4.70 -20.89 11.65
C ILE A 189 5.09 -19.80 10.64
N SER A 190 6.03 -20.08 9.75
CA SER A 190 6.47 -19.10 8.75
C SER A 190 5.38 -18.76 7.73
N ALA A 191 4.60 -19.75 7.27
CA ALA A 191 3.47 -19.51 6.37
C ALA A 191 2.36 -18.67 7.05
N VAL A 192 2.03 -18.96 8.32
CA VAL A 192 1.05 -18.19 9.10
C VAL A 192 1.56 -16.78 9.37
N ALA A 193 2.83 -16.62 9.77
CA ALA A 193 3.45 -15.33 10.01
C ALA A 193 3.46 -14.48 8.73
N MET A 194 3.88 -15.06 7.60
CA MET A 194 3.80 -14.41 6.28
C MET A 194 2.39 -13.89 6.02
N TYR A 195 1.37 -14.74 6.18
CA TYR A 195 -0.02 -14.36 5.95
C TYR A 195 -0.47 -13.19 6.84
N MET A 196 -0.23 -13.27 8.15
CA MET A 196 -0.61 -12.22 9.10
C MET A 196 0.07 -10.90 8.78
N LEU A 197 1.35 -10.92 8.40
CA LEU A 197 2.11 -9.73 8.03
C LEU A 197 1.56 -9.07 6.76
N VAL A 198 1.13 -9.88 5.77
CA VAL A 198 0.49 -9.36 4.56
C VAL A 198 -0.82 -8.66 4.90
N ASP A 199 -1.66 -9.26 5.74
CA ASP A 199 -2.93 -8.64 6.15
C ASP A 199 -2.69 -7.32 6.91
N GLN A 200 -1.71 -7.28 7.82
CA GLN A 200 -1.33 -6.06 8.52
C GLN A 200 -0.78 -4.98 7.57
N ALA A 201 0.04 -5.36 6.58
CA ALA A 201 0.50 -4.42 5.56
C ALA A 201 -0.66 -3.82 4.76
N GLN A 202 -1.66 -4.63 4.41
CA GLN A 202 -2.87 -4.16 3.70
C GLN A 202 -3.73 -3.25 4.59
N LEU A 203 -3.84 -3.56 5.88
CA LEU A 203 -4.59 -2.75 6.83
C LEU A 203 -3.95 -1.37 7.03
N GLU A 204 -2.63 -1.31 7.25
CA GLU A 204 -1.90 -0.03 7.33
C GLU A 204 -2.00 0.77 6.03
N TYR A 205 -1.97 0.08 4.88
CA TYR A 205 -2.16 0.73 3.59
C TYR A 205 -3.55 1.38 3.48
N LEU A 206 -4.61 0.69 3.91
CA LEU A 206 -5.97 1.23 3.94
C LEU A 206 -6.12 2.38 4.93
N LEU A 207 -5.52 2.26 6.11
CA LEU A 207 -5.53 3.34 7.10
C LEU A 207 -4.86 4.59 6.55
N LEU A 208 -3.81 4.43 5.75
CA LEU A 208 -3.04 5.54 5.20
C LEU A 208 -3.71 6.14 3.94
N PHE A 209 -4.02 5.30 2.94
CA PHE A 209 -4.44 5.71 1.60
C PHE A 209 -5.89 5.37 1.24
N GLY A 210 -6.60 4.63 2.09
CA GLY A 210 -7.98 4.25 1.82
C GLY A 210 -8.91 5.46 1.76
N LYS A 211 -10.14 5.24 1.29
CA LYS A 211 -11.18 6.27 1.37
C LYS A 211 -11.41 6.65 2.84
N ASN A 212 -11.25 7.93 3.19
CA ASN A 212 -11.19 8.42 4.58
C ASN A 212 -9.99 7.89 5.41
N GLY A 213 -8.89 7.51 4.75
CA GLY A 213 -7.61 7.26 5.39
C GLY A 213 -6.99 8.54 5.95
N HIS A 214 -5.84 8.41 6.60
CA HIS A 214 -5.13 9.54 7.20
C HIS A 214 -4.81 10.64 6.19
N TYR A 215 -4.32 10.28 4.99
CA TYR A 215 -4.00 11.28 3.97
C TYR A 215 -5.24 12.06 3.54
N ASP A 216 -6.31 11.38 3.15
CA ASP A 216 -7.54 12.02 2.69
C ASP A 216 -8.17 12.89 3.79
N LYS A 217 -8.23 12.38 5.03
CA LYS A 217 -8.75 13.14 6.18
C LYS A 217 -7.97 14.41 6.46
N TYR A 218 -6.65 14.32 6.50
CA TYR A 218 -5.82 15.48 6.78
C TYR A 218 -5.82 16.46 5.60
N ALA A 219 -5.75 15.96 4.36
CA ALA A 219 -5.83 16.80 3.18
C ALA A 219 -7.12 17.62 3.15
N ARG A 220 -8.28 17.00 3.42
CA ARG A 220 -9.57 17.69 3.52
C ARG A 220 -9.58 18.74 4.61
N ALA A 221 -9.24 18.36 5.83
CA ALA A 221 -9.28 19.27 6.97
C ALA A 221 -8.37 20.49 6.76
N TYR A 222 -7.18 20.30 6.18
CA TYR A 222 -6.29 21.40 5.87
C TYR A 222 -6.76 22.23 4.67
N HIS A 223 -7.39 21.60 3.68
CA HIS A 223 -7.91 22.29 2.50
C HIS A 223 -9.09 23.19 2.87
N GLU A 224 -9.98 22.74 3.76
CA GLU A 224 -11.09 23.55 4.28
C GLU A 224 -10.60 24.82 4.98
N ILE A 225 -9.44 24.76 5.65
CA ILE A 225 -8.89 25.88 6.40
C ILE A 225 -8.04 26.80 5.51
N ASN A 226 -7.21 26.23 4.62
CA ASN A 226 -6.14 26.97 3.93
C ASN A 226 -6.29 27.00 2.40
N GLY A 227 -7.23 26.24 1.82
CA GLY A 227 -7.34 26.02 0.37
C GLY A 227 -6.13 25.32 -0.25
N HIS A 228 -6.04 25.37 -1.58
CA HIS A 228 -4.84 25.10 -2.41
C HIS A 228 -4.10 23.76 -2.25
N LEU A 229 -4.67 22.80 -1.53
CA LEU A 229 -4.19 21.41 -1.45
C LEU A 229 -4.77 20.48 -2.52
N ALA A 230 -5.95 20.79 -3.05
CA ALA A 230 -6.58 20.01 -4.11
C ALA A 230 -5.83 20.20 -5.44
N LYS A 231 -5.49 19.10 -6.12
CA LYS A 231 -4.91 19.09 -7.48
C LYS A 231 -5.95 18.97 -8.60
N SER A 232 -7.17 18.61 -8.23
CA SER A 232 -8.27 18.30 -9.13
C SER A 232 -9.59 18.68 -8.48
N ILE A 233 -10.65 18.69 -9.30
CA ILE A 233 -12.03 18.76 -8.82
C ILE A 233 -12.67 17.40 -9.07
N TRP A 234 -13.36 16.83 -8.08
CA TRP A 234 -14.00 15.53 -8.20
C TRP A 234 -15.37 15.50 -7.55
N GLY A 235 -16.08 14.40 -7.71
CA GLY A 235 -17.38 14.24 -7.09
C GLY A 235 -18.24 13.21 -7.77
N ARG A 236 -19.52 13.22 -7.40
CA ARG A 236 -20.57 12.39 -7.97
C ARG A 236 -21.74 13.27 -8.37
N VAL A 237 -22.26 13.04 -9.56
CA VAL A 237 -23.48 13.68 -10.04
C VAL A 237 -24.58 12.65 -10.20
N GLN A 238 -25.74 13.01 -9.69
CA GLN A 238 -26.98 12.26 -9.80
C GLN A 238 -28.06 13.18 -10.35
N VAL A 239 -28.95 12.62 -11.18
CA VAL A 239 -30.18 13.27 -11.64
C VAL A 239 -31.34 12.41 -11.14
N ASP A 240 -32.24 12.99 -10.37
CA ASP A 240 -33.39 12.32 -9.76
C ASP A 240 -33.00 11.04 -9.00
N GLY A 241 -31.91 11.12 -8.24
CA GLY A 241 -31.37 9.99 -7.46
C GLY A 241 -30.64 8.93 -8.28
N MET A 242 -30.63 9.00 -9.61
CA MET A 242 -29.88 8.11 -10.49
C MET A 242 -28.53 8.71 -10.88
N PRO A 243 -27.45 7.92 -10.98
CA PRO A 243 -26.14 8.43 -11.39
C PRO A 243 -26.17 9.00 -12.81
N LEU A 244 -25.60 10.20 -13.01
CA LEU A 244 -25.47 10.82 -14.32
C LEU A 244 -24.32 10.14 -15.09
N ARG A 245 -24.63 9.12 -15.90
CA ARG A 245 -23.62 8.25 -16.52
C ARG A 245 -23.02 8.84 -17.81
N LEU A 246 -21.74 8.58 -18.05
CA LEU A 246 -21.03 8.80 -19.33
C LEU A 246 -21.23 10.21 -19.94
N SER A 247 -21.49 11.19 -19.09
CA SER A 247 -21.87 12.55 -19.48
C SER A 247 -20.64 13.41 -19.62
N LYS A 248 -20.59 14.25 -20.67
CA LYS A 248 -19.47 15.17 -20.87
C LYS A 248 -19.55 16.27 -19.82
N MET A 249 -18.41 16.66 -19.28
CA MET A 249 -18.28 17.77 -18.35
C MET A 249 -17.28 18.79 -18.89
N LYS A 250 -17.55 20.07 -18.65
CA LYS A 250 -16.66 21.18 -18.94
C LYS A 250 -16.55 22.08 -17.71
N LEU A 251 -15.33 22.41 -17.33
CA LEU A 251 -15.01 23.44 -16.33
C LEU A 251 -14.78 24.75 -17.05
N GLN A 252 -15.42 25.81 -16.60
CA GLN A 252 -15.32 27.14 -17.20
C GLN A 252 -15.24 28.20 -16.09
N GLU A 253 -14.49 29.27 -16.30
CA GLU A 253 -14.51 30.45 -15.44
C GLU A 253 -15.80 31.24 -15.69
N ILE A 254 -16.48 31.67 -14.62
CA ILE A 254 -17.79 32.34 -14.73
C ILE A 254 -17.67 33.67 -15.49
N ASP A 255 -16.55 34.39 -15.31
CA ASP A 255 -16.29 35.69 -15.92
C ASP A 255 -15.58 35.59 -17.29
N SER A 256 -15.46 34.39 -17.86
CA SER A 256 -14.84 34.22 -19.18
C SER A 256 -15.66 34.90 -20.28
N VAL A 257 -14.98 35.68 -21.12
CA VAL A 257 -15.58 36.40 -22.27
C VAL A 257 -16.07 35.43 -23.36
N SER A 258 -15.56 34.20 -23.38
CA SER A 258 -15.89 33.18 -24.36
C SER A 258 -16.64 32.01 -23.70
N PRO A 259 -17.87 31.69 -24.15
CA PRO A 259 -18.63 30.52 -23.69
C PRO A 259 -17.95 29.18 -23.97
N ASP A 260 -16.98 29.16 -24.90
CA ASP A 260 -16.30 27.96 -25.38
C ASP A 260 -14.93 27.73 -24.72
N ASP A 261 -14.46 28.68 -23.90
CA ASP A 261 -13.16 28.59 -23.22
C ASP A 261 -13.26 27.67 -22.00
N ALA A 262 -13.26 26.36 -22.28
CA ALA A 262 -13.17 25.34 -21.25
C ALA A 262 -11.74 25.26 -20.70
N ILE A 263 -11.64 25.39 -19.38
CA ILE A 263 -10.38 25.24 -18.63
C ILE A 263 -10.04 23.76 -18.46
N GLY A 264 -11.07 22.91 -18.42
CA GLY A 264 -10.92 21.48 -18.34
C GLY A 264 -12.14 20.77 -18.89
N GLU A 265 -11.93 19.58 -19.43
CA GLU A 265 -13.01 18.72 -19.93
C GLU A 265 -12.84 17.30 -19.40
N GLY A 266 -13.95 16.57 -19.32
CA GLY A 266 -13.90 15.14 -19.02
C GLY A 266 -15.26 14.47 -19.17
N LYS A 267 -15.41 13.29 -18.56
CA LYS A 267 -16.67 12.55 -18.53
C LYS A 267 -16.93 11.92 -17.17
N THR A 268 -18.21 11.75 -16.83
CA THR A 268 -18.61 10.92 -15.70
C THR A 268 -18.50 9.42 -16.04
N ASP A 269 -18.27 8.58 -15.02
CA ASP A 269 -18.27 7.12 -15.16
C ASP A 269 -19.70 6.53 -15.11
N GLU A 270 -19.81 5.20 -15.06
CA GLU A 270 -21.10 4.49 -14.96
C GLU A 270 -21.85 4.73 -13.64
N ASN A 271 -21.16 5.23 -12.62
CA ASN A 271 -21.69 5.50 -11.29
C ASN A 271 -21.89 7.00 -11.03
N GLY A 272 -21.66 7.84 -12.05
CA GLY A 272 -21.81 9.28 -12.01
C GLY A 272 -20.63 10.00 -11.35
N TYR A 273 -19.52 9.30 -11.08
CA TYR A 273 -18.32 9.94 -10.54
C TYR A 273 -17.56 10.67 -11.64
N PHE A 274 -16.92 11.77 -11.28
CA PHE A 274 -16.07 12.54 -12.17
C PHE A 274 -14.80 13.02 -11.48
N GLN A 275 -13.76 13.27 -12.29
CA GLN A 275 -12.51 13.88 -11.88
C GLN A 275 -11.99 14.78 -13.00
N LEU A 276 -11.85 16.07 -12.73
CA LEU A 276 -11.22 17.06 -13.60
C LEU A 276 -9.79 17.26 -13.11
N ARG A 277 -8.84 16.61 -13.79
CA ARG A 277 -7.42 16.69 -13.46
C ARG A 277 -6.85 17.99 -14.00
N ASN A 278 -5.98 18.61 -13.20
CA ASN A 278 -5.17 19.74 -13.64
C ASN A 278 -5.99 20.96 -14.13
N PRO A 279 -7.01 21.45 -13.41
CA PRO A 279 -7.79 22.62 -13.84
C PRO A 279 -7.00 23.95 -13.79
N LEU A 280 -5.67 23.91 -13.62
CA LEU A 280 -4.74 25.04 -13.48
C LEU A 280 -5.02 25.92 -12.25
N ARG A 281 -3.97 26.10 -11.42
CA ARG A 281 -3.79 27.22 -10.48
C ARG A 281 -5.10 27.87 -10.00
N ILE A 282 -5.94 27.11 -9.30
CA ILE A 282 -6.96 27.69 -8.42
C ILE A 282 -6.20 28.29 -7.22
N ASN A 283 -5.44 29.34 -7.50
CA ASN A 283 -4.57 30.07 -6.59
C ASN A 283 -4.93 31.56 -6.60
N GLU A 284 -5.99 31.92 -7.32
CA GLU A 284 -6.59 33.24 -7.28
C GLU A 284 -7.92 33.08 -6.53
N ASP A 285 -7.90 33.45 -5.25
CA ASP A 285 -9.04 33.36 -4.32
C ASP A 285 -10.31 34.07 -4.81
N SER A 286 -10.18 34.87 -5.86
CA SER A 286 -11.26 35.65 -6.49
C SER A 286 -11.98 34.95 -7.65
N LYS A 287 -11.44 33.87 -8.22
CA LYS A 287 -12.04 33.25 -9.41
C LYS A 287 -13.12 32.24 -9.05
N GLN A 288 -14.26 32.38 -9.71
CA GLN A 288 -15.35 31.41 -9.62
C GLN A 288 -15.40 30.57 -10.89
N TYR A 289 -15.58 29.28 -10.71
CA TYR A 289 -15.71 28.33 -11.80
C TYR A 289 -17.11 27.77 -11.84
N ARG A 290 -17.53 27.26 -13.00
CA ARG A 290 -18.76 26.49 -13.20
C ARG A 290 -18.44 25.16 -13.88
N ILE A 291 -19.17 24.11 -13.50
CA ILE A 291 -19.07 22.79 -14.15
C ILE A 291 -20.35 22.51 -14.92
N ILE A 292 -20.24 22.49 -16.25
CA ILE A 292 -21.36 22.24 -17.16
C ILE A 292 -21.39 20.77 -17.53
N PHE A 293 -22.53 20.10 -17.30
CA PHE A 293 -22.73 18.71 -17.69
C PHE A 293 -23.61 18.62 -18.94
N THR A 294 -23.17 17.87 -19.95
CA THR A 294 -23.91 17.62 -21.19
C THR A 294 -24.15 16.12 -21.32
N TYR A 295 -25.42 15.72 -21.42
CA TYR A 295 -25.82 14.33 -21.54
C TYR A 295 -26.89 14.16 -22.61
N LYS A 296 -26.98 12.95 -23.18
CA LYS A 296 -27.96 12.60 -24.22
C LYS A 296 -29.13 11.87 -23.59
N GLN A 297 -30.34 12.35 -23.85
CA GLN A 297 -31.58 11.70 -23.47
C GLN A 297 -32.51 11.62 -24.68
N LYS A 298 -32.87 10.40 -25.10
CA LYS A 298 -33.84 10.15 -26.20
C LYS A 298 -33.57 11.01 -27.45
N ASP A 299 -32.35 10.93 -27.97
CA ASP A 299 -31.88 11.62 -29.18
C ASP A 299 -31.81 13.16 -29.12
N LYS A 300 -31.97 13.77 -27.93
CA LYS A 300 -31.69 15.19 -27.70
C LYS A 300 -30.45 15.35 -26.81
N ASP A 301 -29.57 16.27 -27.21
CA ASP A 301 -28.48 16.74 -26.35
C ASP A 301 -29.09 17.69 -25.30
N ILE A 302 -29.21 17.22 -24.07
CA ILE A 302 -29.66 18.05 -22.94
C ILE A 302 -28.41 18.59 -22.25
N LYS A 303 -28.30 19.92 -22.23
CA LYS A 303 -27.28 20.62 -21.45
C LYS A 303 -27.86 20.90 -20.06
N LEU A 304 -27.44 20.11 -19.07
CA LEU A 304 -27.65 20.45 -17.66
C LEU A 304 -26.60 21.49 -17.28
N LEU A 305 -27.01 22.74 -17.37
CA LEU A 305 -26.18 23.88 -17.05
C LEU A 305 -26.18 24.08 -15.52
N HIS A 306 -25.43 23.25 -14.81
CA HIS A 306 -25.20 23.53 -13.40
C HIS A 306 -24.12 24.60 -13.25
N VAL A 307 -24.38 25.60 -12.42
CA VAL A 307 -23.32 26.45 -11.87
C VAL A 307 -22.99 25.82 -10.53
N LEU A 308 -21.86 25.17 -10.45
CA LEU A 308 -21.24 24.85 -9.16
C LEU A 308 -20.27 25.99 -8.93
N ASP A 309 -20.60 26.95 -8.06
CA ASP A 309 -19.67 28.03 -7.69
C ASP A 309 -18.54 27.43 -6.85
N VAL A 310 -17.53 26.86 -7.50
CA VAL A 310 -16.40 26.26 -6.80
C VAL A 310 -15.46 27.37 -6.38
N LYS A 311 -15.41 27.66 -5.07
CA LYS A 311 -14.36 28.50 -4.49
C LYS A 311 -13.09 27.68 -4.25
N ALA A 312 -11.94 28.34 -4.33
CA ALA A 312 -10.61 27.75 -4.10
C ALA A 312 -10.42 27.02 -2.75
N HIS A 313 -11.25 27.37 -1.75
CA HIS A 313 -11.16 26.86 -0.38
C HIS A 313 -12.26 25.83 -0.04
N GLU A 314 -13.19 25.56 -0.95
CA GLU A 314 -14.23 24.54 -0.72
C GLU A 314 -13.69 23.15 -1.06
N VAL A 315 -14.07 22.14 -0.25
CA VAL A 315 -13.68 20.76 -0.52
C VAL A 315 -14.10 20.40 -1.94
N PRO A 316 -13.16 19.97 -2.79
CA PRO A 316 -13.40 19.71 -4.20
C PRO A 316 -14.21 18.41 -4.44
N GLU A 317 -14.96 17.92 -3.44
CA GLU A 317 -15.84 16.75 -3.55
C GLU A 317 -17.29 17.22 -3.55
N PHE A 318 -17.94 17.11 -4.71
CA PHE A 318 -19.34 17.48 -4.86
C PHE A 318 -20.23 16.23 -4.94
N ASN A 319 -21.28 16.18 -4.13
CA ASN A 319 -22.39 15.24 -4.33
C ASN A 319 -23.60 16.03 -4.83
N LEU A 320 -23.74 16.10 -6.16
CA LEU A 320 -24.82 16.83 -6.82
C LEU A 320 -26.03 15.91 -7.00
N ASN A 321 -27.17 16.28 -6.43
CA ASN A 321 -28.45 15.68 -6.78
C ASN A 321 -29.29 16.70 -7.54
N LEU A 322 -29.21 16.59 -8.86
CA LEU A 322 -29.91 17.45 -9.80
C LEU A 322 -31.36 16.97 -9.90
N LYS A 323 -32.29 17.91 -9.90
CA LYS A 323 -33.67 17.65 -10.31
C LYS A 323 -33.80 18.03 -11.78
N GLU A 324 -34.46 17.21 -12.59
CA GLU A 324 -34.86 17.63 -13.93
C GLU A 324 -35.73 18.89 -13.81
N THR A 325 -35.20 20.03 -14.27
CA THR A 325 -36.03 21.22 -14.51
C THR A 325 -36.66 21.04 -15.88
N SER A 326 -37.97 20.80 -15.87
CA SER A 326 -38.86 20.63 -17.04
C SER A 326 -38.86 21.82 -17.98
#